data_AF-A0A3E0KBF4-F1
#
_entry.id   AF-A0A3E0KBF4-F1
#
_cell.length_a   1.000
_cell.length_b   1.000
_cell.length_c   1.000
_cell.angle_alpha   90.00
_cell.angle_beta   90.00
_cell.angle_gamma   90.00
#
_symmetry.space_group_name_H-M   'P 1'
#
loop_
_entity.id
_entity.type
_entity.pdbx_description
1 polymer ?
#
loop_
_entity_poly.entity_id
_entity_poly.type
_entity_poly.pdbx_seq_one_letter_code
_entity_poly.pdbx_strand_id
1 'polypeptide(L)'
;MRTIGVAAGLLGHELRKDVSITGTINPDGTVGPVGGIEQKIDAAAEYGYKTVLIPIGQRFEESDSGRVDLVAHGAKQGVQVREVGNFFEAYAMTTGQDLRRSQPPTSMSTALPAPLADLWRTVYQKAFGRVQKLRDEIAALNQQVHPLVAQHLRASEKASAAGQLALALEYVERAERLALEQLITVQTRLERAVRRGDVRGMSEALDELRSALETTAEGIEELREDLEDMEPAGLSDVPWLLEAYGTLAEASVAASRGTAIIDAVDNTLSELRERGRVGRDDDALERAGEQLLRAAYWYGQAQGLLHQAVDRQELFLSMPGAGSQPASATLARYARIQLVGAYTTLEYFDRVELDDTARKAGVHVDVAQTNMVMADPTYALAYGLRDDLYPPDEDNLYGLLATAWRSYEINSLLIASYYNLDVEVDDVSSVDEDVLQYMLDWNAQQARAAIANARERDVEPYLSLALYEIGAGLRQGDVRDRLAALRYFWRAEFMARVMTDLVR
;
A
#
# COMPACT_ATOMS: atom_id res chain seq x y z
N MET A 1 -15.74 -11.79 19.07
CA MET A 1 -14.45 -11.46 18.41
C MET A 1 -13.28 -12.07 19.19
N ARG A 2 -12.42 -12.88 18.56
CA ARG A 2 -11.39 -13.69 19.26
C ARG A 2 -10.23 -12.88 19.83
N THR A 3 -9.78 -11.84 19.11
CA THR A 3 -8.63 -11.00 19.47
C THR A 3 -8.78 -10.36 20.86
N ILE A 4 -9.98 -9.84 21.18
CA ILE A 4 -10.29 -9.26 22.49
C ILE A 4 -10.14 -10.29 23.61
N GLY A 5 -10.66 -11.51 23.41
CA GLY A 5 -10.57 -12.58 24.41
C GLY A 5 -9.12 -12.99 24.70
N VAL A 6 -8.29 -13.09 23.66
CA VAL A 6 -6.85 -13.37 23.82
C VAL A 6 -6.16 -12.23 24.58
N ALA A 7 -6.39 -10.97 24.18
CA ALA A 7 -5.80 -9.81 24.85
C ALA A 7 -6.25 -9.69 26.32
N ALA A 8 -7.53 -9.94 26.61
CA ALA A 8 -8.06 -9.95 27.97
C ALA A 8 -7.40 -11.06 28.81
N GLY A 9 -7.27 -12.27 28.25
CA GLY A 9 -6.58 -13.38 28.92
C GLY A 9 -5.11 -13.09 29.21
N LEU A 10 -4.38 -12.49 28.26
CA LEU A 10 -2.97 -12.11 28.44
C LEU A 10 -2.79 -11.01 29.50
N LEU A 11 -3.74 -10.07 29.59
CA LEU A 11 -3.69 -8.94 30.53
C LEU A 11 -4.36 -9.26 31.88
N GLY A 12 -4.98 -10.43 32.04
CA GLY A 12 -5.73 -10.79 33.24
C GLY A 12 -7.01 -9.96 33.43
N HIS A 13 -7.57 -9.40 32.37
CA HIS A 13 -8.81 -8.64 32.40
C HIS A 13 -10.02 -9.55 32.20
N GLU A 14 -11.11 -9.29 32.92
CA GLU A 14 -12.35 -10.03 32.76
C GLU A 14 -13.21 -9.46 31.61
N LEU A 15 -13.91 -10.34 30.90
CA LEU A 15 -14.91 -9.96 29.91
C LEU A 15 -16.26 -9.70 30.57
N ARG A 16 -16.92 -8.62 30.17
CA ARG A 16 -18.30 -8.30 30.54
C ARG A 16 -19.25 -9.37 29.99
N LYS A 17 -20.01 -10.01 30.88
CA LYS A 17 -20.93 -11.13 30.54
C LYS A 17 -22.21 -10.68 29.83
N ASP A 18 -22.50 -9.38 29.84
CA ASP A 18 -23.68 -8.76 29.25
C ASP A 18 -23.41 -8.13 27.86
N VAL A 19 -22.19 -8.27 27.33
CA VAL A 19 -21.79 -7.72 26.03
C VAL A 19 -21.40 -8.83 25.07
N SER A 20 -21.99 -8.81 23.87
CA SER A 20 -21.55 -9.61 22.73
C SER A 20 -20.94 -8.70 21.66
N ILE A 21 -20.04 -9.24 20.84
CA ILE A 21 -19.39 -8.50 19.76
C ILE A 21 -19.16 -9.38 18.54
N THR A 22 -19.53 -8.85 17.37
CA THR A 22 -19.22 -9.39 16.05
C THR A 22 -18.43 -8.38 15.21
N GLY A 23 -17.64 -8.88 14.27
CA GLY A 23 -16.70 -8.09 13.48
C GLY A 23 -15.38 -8.82 13.26
N THR A 24 -14.68 -8.49 12.18
CA THR A 24 -13.26 -8.83 11.98
C THR A 24 -12.37 -7.78 12.65
N ILE A 25 -11.07 -8.03 12.72
CA ILE A 25 -10.09 -7.00 13.05
C ILE A 25 -9.17 -6.86 11.86
N ASN A 26 -9.17 -5.66 11.27
CA ASN A 26 -8.29 -5.32 10.17
C ASN A 26 -6.85 -5.18 10.65
N PRO A 27 -5.88 -5.30 9.73
CA PRO A 27 -4.46 -5.10 10.05
C PRO A 27 -4.15 -3.79 10.79
N ASP A 28 -4.87 -2.71 10.47
CA ASP A 28 -4.75 -1.38 11.11
C ASP A 28 -5.49 -1.25 12.46
N GLY A 29 -6.04 -2.35 12.97
CA GLY A 29 -6.78 -2.41 14.22
C GLY A 29 -8.21 -1.87 14.14
N THR A 30 -8.69 -1.46 12.96
CA THR A 30 -10.12 -1.15 12.76
C THR A 30 -10.97 -2.42 12.80
N VAL A 31 -12.26 -2.27 13.10
CA VAL A 31 -13.22 -3.38 13.08
C VAL A 31 -13.84 -3.48 11.69
N GLY A 32 -13.59 -4.58 10.99
CA GLY A 32 -14.10 -4.80 9.63
C GLY A 32 -15.46 -5.51 9.61
N PRO A 33 -16.13 -5.51 8.44
CA PRO A 33 -17.51 -5.93 8.31
C PRO A 33 -17.68 -7.44 8.47
N VAL A 34 -18.91 -7.87 8.74
CA VAL A 34 -19.33 -9.29 8.79
C VAL A 34 -20.77 -9.45 8.32
N GLY A 35 -21.12 -10.63 7.80
CA GLY A 35 -22.51 -10.96 7.44
C GLY A 35 -23.32 -11.56 8.58
N GLY A 36 -24.64 -11.57 8.40
CA GLY A 36 -25.61 -12.24 9.27
C GLY A 36 -25.67 -11.64 10.68
N ILE A 37 -25.61 -10.32 10.78
CA ILE A 37 -25.65 -9.59 12.04
C ILE A 37 -27.05 -9.65 12.63
N GLU A 38 -28.10 -9.64 11.82
CA GLU A 38 -29.49 -9.79 12.29
C GLU A 38 -29.65 -11.06 13.14
N GLN A 39 -29.23 -12.21 12.61
CA GLN A 39 -29.37 -13.49 13.32
C GLN A 39 -28.45 -13.56 14.55
N LYS A 40 -27.29 -12.90 14.52
CA LYS A 40 -26.39 -12.79 15.67
C LYS A 40 -26.98 -11.94 16.80
N ILE A 41 -27.74 -10.89 16.47
CA ILE A 41 -28.47 -10.08 17.46
C ILE A 41 -29.57 -10.91 18.12
N ASP A 42 -30.35 -11.67 17.34
CA ASP A 42 -31.41 -12.53 17.88
C ASP A 42 -30.83 -13.59 18.84
N ALA A 43 -29.74 -14.26 18.43
CA ALA A 43 -29.04 -15.21 19.29
C ALA A 43 -28.52 -14.52 20.57
N ALA A 44 -27.94 -13.32 20.46
CA ALA A 44 -27.46 -12.59 21.63
C ALA A 44 -28.60 -12.25 22.61
N ALA A 45 -29.78 -11.87 22.10
CA ALA A 45 -30.96 -11.62 22.91
C ALA A 45 -31.41 -12.90 23.64
N GLU A 46 -31.46 -14.03 22.94
CA GLU A 46 -31.83 -15.34 23.49
C GLU A 46 -30.89 -15.78 24.63
N TYR A 47 -29.58 -15.58 24.45
CA TYR A 47 -28.58 -15.87 25.49
C TYR A 47 -28.50 -14.81 26.60
N GLY A 48 -29.36 -13.79 26.58
CA GLY A 48 -29.50 -12.81 27.65
C GLY A 48 -28.49 -11.67 27.65
N TYR A 49 -27.74 -11.47 26.55
CA TYR A 49 -26.88 -10.31 26.39
C TYR A 49 -27.70 -9.01 26.37
N LYS A 50 -27.09 -7.91 26.84
CA LYS A 50 -27.73 -6.60 26.91
C LYS A 50 -27.22 -5.63 25.86
N THR A 51 -25.98 -5.82 25.42
CA THR A 51 -25.36 -5.01 24.37
C THR A 51 -24.76 -5.91 23.30
N VAL A 52 -24.98 -5.58 22.03
CA VAL A 52 -24.29 -6.17 20.88
C VAL A 52 -23.49 -5.09 20.18
N LEU A 53 -22.19 -5.32 20.06
CA LEU A 53 -21.28 -4.44 19.32
C LEU A 53 -21.16 -4.96 17.88
N ILE A 54 -21.34 -4.07 16.91
CA ILE A 54 -21.28 -4.34 15.48
C ILE A 54 -20.23 -3.43 14.81
N PRO A 55 -19.69 -3.78 13.63
CA PRO A 55 -18.78 -2.91 12.91
C PRO A 55 -19.43 -1.58 12.51
N ILE A 56 -18.63 -0.51 12.43
CA ILE A 56 -19.09 0.80 11.95
C ILE A 56 -19.50 0.72 10.47
N GLY A 57 -20.56 1.43 10.09
CA GLY A 57 -21.11 1.41 8.73
C GLY A 57 -22.12 0.29 8.49
N GLN A 58 -22.21 -0.70 9.40
CA GLN A 58 -23.10 -1.84 9.27
C GLN A 58 -24.42 -1.70 10.05
N ARG A 59 -24.90 -0.48 10.31
CA ARG A 59 -26.24 -0.30 10.90
C ARG A 59 -27.36 -0.95 10.09
N PHE A 60 -27.20 -1.03 8.77
CA PHE A 60 -28.18 -1.63 7.88
C PHE A 60 -27.62 -2.91 7.27
N GLU A 61 -28.44 -3.96 7.23
CA GLU A 61 -28.13 -5.24 6.58
C GLU A 61 -29.22 -5.57 5.56
N GLU A 62 -28.83 -6.02 4.37
CA GLU A 62 -29.78 -6.55 3.39
C GLU A 62 -30.16 -7.99 3.78
N SER A 63 -31.46 -8.27 3.89
CA SER A 63 -32.00 -9.61 4.13
C SER A 63 -33.01 -10.00 3.06
N ASP A 64 -33.41 -11.28 3.04
CA ASP A 64 -34.46 -11.79 2.13
C ASP A 64 -35.79 -11.02 2.26
N SER A 65 -36.01 -10.35 3.39
CA SER A 65 -37.20 -9.55 3.69
C SER A 65 -37.04 -8.05 3.39
N GLY A 66 -35.88 -7.65 2.87
CA GLY A 66 -35.50 -6.27 2.58
C GLY A 66 -34.45 -5.73 3.55
N ARG A 67 -34.16 -4.44 3.44
CA ARG A 67 -33.15 -3.75 4.26
C ARG A 67 -33.60 -3.62 5.71
N VAL A 68 -32.82 -4.19 6.63
CA VAL A 68 -33.07 -4.20 8.08
C VAL A 68 -32.24 -3.15 8.79
N ASP A 69 -32.86 -2.30 9.62
CA ASP A 69 -32.15 -1.44 10.58
C ASP A 69 -31.84 -2.26 11.84
N LEU A 70 -30.56 -2.64 12.01
CA LEU A 70 -30.11 -3.51 13.09
C LEU A 70 -30.26 -2.87 14.47
N VAL A 71 -30.18 -1.54 14.57
CA VAL A 71 -30.40 -0.82 15.84
C VAL A 71 -31.86 -0.92 16.25
N ALA A 72 -32.77 -0.71 15.30
CA ALA A 72 -34.19 -0.87 15.55
C ALA A 72 -34.57 -2.34 15.84
N HIS A 73 -33.93 -3.29 15.15
CA HIS A 73 -34.11 -4.72 15.38
C HIS A 73 -33.70 -5.14 16.79
N GLY A 74 -32.48 -4.80 17.20
CA GLY A 74 -31.99 -5.10 18.55
C GLY A 74 -32.86 -4.48 19.64
N ALA A 75 -33.31 -3.24 19.45
CA ALA A 75 -34.21 -2.58 20.40
C ALA A 75 -35.53 -3.34 20.61
N LYS A 76 -36.10 -3.94 19.56
CA LYS A 76 -37.30 -4.80 19.66
C LYS A 76 -37.03 -6.08 20.45
N GLN A 77 -35.81 -6.60 20.36
CA GLN A 77 -35.35 -7.79 21.09
C GLN A 77 -34.86 -7.47 22.53
N GLY A 78 -34.92 -6.21 22.96
CA GLY A 78 -34.44 -5.79 24.28
C GLY A 78 -32.91 -5.73 24.41
N VAL A 79 -32.20 -5.61 23.28
CA VAL A 79 -30.74 -5.53 23.19
C VAL A 79 -30.33 -4.17 22.64
N GLN A 80 -29.34 -3.53 23.26
CA GLN A 80 -28.73 -2.33 22.72
C GLN A 80 -27.71 -2.70 21.65
N VAL A 81 -27.88 -2.21 20.42
CA VAL A 81 -26.88 -2.36 19.35
C VAL A 81 -26.03 -1.10 19.28
N ARG A 82 -24.71 -1.25 19.23
CA ARG A 82 -23.76 -0.14 19.12
C ARG A 82 -22.70 -0.45 18.07
N GLU A 83 -22.46 0.51 17.19
CA GLU A 83 -21.31 0.46 16.28
C GLU A 83 -20.02 0.70 17.05
N VAL A 84 -18.97 -0.03 16.69
CA VAL A 84 -17.59 0.16 17.16
C VAL A 84 -16.66 0.12 15.96
N GLY A 85 -15.70 1.03 15.92
CA GLY A 85 -14.85 1.18 14.74
C GLY A 85 -13.42 0.65 14.89
N ASN A 86 -12.95 0.38 16.11
CA ASN A 86 -11.60 -0.14 16.34
C ASN A 86 -11.49 -1.07 17.55
N PHE A 87 -10.38 -1.80 17.59
CA PHE A 87 -10.04 -2.74 18.65
C PHE A 87 -10.08 -2.11 20.05
N PHE A 88 -9.56 -0.89 20.22
CA PHE A 88 -9.47 -0.26 21.54
C PHE A 88 -10.84 0.11 22.09
N GLU A 89 -11.72 0.67 21.25
CA GLU A 89 -13.10 0.96 21.60
C GLU A 89 -13.85 -0.33 21.98
N ALA A 90 -13.75 -1.34 21.12
CA ALA A 90 -14.36 -2.64 21.35
C ALA A 90 -13.84 -3.31 22.63
N TYR A 91 -12.54 -3.23 22.89
CA TYR A 91 -11.90 -3.77 24.10
C TYR A 91 -12.40 -3.06 25.36
N ALA A 92 -12.44 -1.72 25.35
CA ALA A 92 -12.95 -0.94 26.47
C ALA A 92 -14.43 -1.24 26.74
N MET A 93 -15.24 -1.37 25.69
CA MET A 93 -16.64 -1.76 25.84
C MET A 93 -16.81 -3.23 26.25
N THR A 94 -15.84 -4.12 26.06
CA THR A 94 -16.00 -5.54 26.42
C THR A 94 -15.36 -5.89 27.76
N THR A 95 -14.46 -5.05 28.28
CA THR A 95 -13.72 -5.32 29.54
C THR A 95 -13.89 -4.22 30.59
N GLY A 96 -14.33 -3.03 30.20
CA GLY A 96 -14.30 -1.82 31.04
C GLY A 96 -12.90 -1.20 31.19
N GLN A 97 -11.88 -1.73 30.50
CA GLN A 97 -10.49 -1.29 30.59
C GLN A 97 -10.08 -0.49 29.35
N ASP A 98 -9.46 0.67 29.52
CA ASP A 98 -8.90 1.44 28.41
C ASP A 98 -7.43 1.09 28.18
N LEU A 99 -7.12 0.49 27.03
CA LEU A 99 -5.74 0.13 26.67
C LEU A 99 -4.97 1.27 25.99
N ARG A 100 -5.61 2.40 25.71
CA ARG A 100 -4.94 3.54 25.08
C ARG A 100 -3.91 4.12 26.05
N ARG A 101 -2.65 4.13 25.64
CA ARG A 101 -1.53 4.60 26.49
C ARG A 101 -1.60 6.11 26.77
N SER A 102 -1.99 6.91 25.77
CA SER A 102 -2.14 8.37 25.85
C SER A 102 -3.13 8.84 24.77
N GLN A 103 -3.81 9.98 24.98
CA GLN A 103 -4.53 10.62 23.88
C GLN A 103 -3.53 11.22 22.89
N PRO A 104 -3.71 11.07 21.57
CA PRO A 104 -2.85 11.71 20.58
C PRO A 104 -2.92 13.23 20.76
N PRO A 105 -1.81 13.95 20.57
CA PRO A 105 -1.83 15.40 20.63
C PRO A 105 -2.77 15.99 19.57
N THR A 106 -3.60 16.95 19.97
CA THR A 106 -4.59 17.61 19.08
C THR A 106 -3.91 18.29 17.89
N SER A 107 -2.71 18.83 18.09
CA SER A 107 -1.87 19.43 17.06
C SER A 107 -0.44 18.95 17.22
N MET A 108 0.26 18.77 16.10
CA MET A 108 1.65 18.35 16.07
C MET A 108 2.38 19.14 15.00
N SER A 109 3.53 19.72 15.33
CA SER A 109 4.38 20.34 14.31
C SER A 109 4.99 19.25 13.42
N THR A 110 4.79 19.39 12.11
CA THR A 110 5.44 18.59 11.06
C THR A 110 6.67 19.28 10.49
N ALA A 111 7.05 20.45 11.00
CA ALA A 111 8.17 21.23 10.48
C ALA A 111 9.49 20.46 10.66
N LEU A 112 10.20 20.28 9.55
CA LEU A 112 11.53 19.67 9.54
C LEU A 112 12.59 20.72 9.95
N PRO A 113 13.69 20.31 10.62
CA PRO A 113 14.83 21.18 10.87
C PRO A 113 15.44 21.71 9.57
N ALA A 114 16.07 22.90 9.62
CA ALA A 114 16.60 23.56 8.41
C ALA A 114 17.52 22.67 7.54
N PRO A 115 18.50 21.91 8.10
CA PRO A 115 19.34 21.03 7.27
C PRO A 115 18.53 19.99 6.50
N LEU A 116 17.52 19.40 7.14
CA LEU A 116 16.67 18.41 6.52
C LEU A 116 15.71 19.06 5.51
N ALA A 117 15.11 20.21 5.84
CA ALA A 117 14.26 20.94 4.91
C ALA A 117 15.01 21.37 3.63
N ASP A 118 16.29 21.74 3.74
CA ASP A 118 17.15 22.08 2.60
C ASP A 118 17.49 20.86 1.75
N LEU A 119 17.74 19.71 2.38
CA LEU A 119 17.95 18.44 1.69
C LEU A 119 16.69 18.00 0.93
N TRP A 120 15.52 18.01 1.57
CA TRP A 120 14.24 17.73 0.90
C TRP A 120 13.98 18.65 -0.28
N ARG A 121 14.33 19.94 -0.17
CA ARG A 121 14.19 20.87 -1.29
C ARG A 121 15.11 20.51 -2.45
N THR A 122 16.33 20.06 -2.15
CA THR A 122 17.30 19.65 -3.17
C THR A 122 16.81 18.40 -3.92
N VAL A 123 16.38 17.38 -3.18
CA VAL A 123 15.81 16.14 -3.76
C VAL A 123 14.56 16.45 -4.58
N TYR A 124 13.65 17.27 -4.04
CA TYR A 124 12.48 17.76 -4.78
C TYR A 124 12.85 18.43 -6.12
N GLN A 125 13.83 19.34 -6.11
CA GLN A 125 14.26 20.03 -7.33
C GLN A 125 14.88 19.08 -8.36
N LYS A 126 15.66 18.09 -7.90
CA LYS A 126 16.22 17.04 -8.75
C LYS A 126 15.12 16.21 -9.40
N ALA A 127 14.16 15.70 -8.62
CA ALA A 127 13.02 14.94 -9.12
C ALA A 127 12.17 15.76 -10.11
N PHE A 128 11.89 17.02 -9.77
CA PHE A 128 11.12 17.92 -10.64
C PHE A 128 11.84 18.14 -11.98
N GLY A 129 13.16 18.32 -11.94
CA GLY A 129 14.01 18.42 -13.13
C GLY A 129 13.97 17.16 -14.00
N ARG A 130 13.96 15.96 -13.41
CA ARG A 130 13.79 14.70 -14.15
C ARG A 130 12.47 14.68 -14.93
N VAL A 131 11.35 15.05 -14.29
CA VAL A 131 10.04 15.10 -14.97
C VAL A 131 10.01 16.16 -16.06
N GLN A 132 10.63 17.33 -15.85
CA GLN A 132 10.74 18.34 -16.91
C GLN A 132 11.49 17.81 -18.14
N LYS A 133 12.62 17.13 -17.93
CA LYS A 133 13.37 16.50 -19.02
C LYS A 133 12.53 15.47 -19.77
N LEU A 134 11.82 14.59 -19.06
CA LEU A 134 10.92 13.61 -19.68
C LEU A 134 9.83 14.29 -20.53
N ARG A 135 9.26 15.39 -20.06
CA ARG A 135 8.26 16.17 -20.81
C ARG A 135 8.83 16.76 -22.10
N ASP A 136 10.05 17.29 -22.03
CA ASP A 136 10.73 17.85 -23.20
C ASP A 136 11.04 16.75 -24.24
N GLU A 137 11.44 15.56 -23.79
CA GLU A 137 11.67 14.40 -24.65
C GLU A 137 10.38 13.91 -25.32
N ILE A 138 9.27 13.79 -24.59
CA ILE A 138 7.96 13.44 -25.15
C ILE A 138 7.51 14.48 -26.20
N ALA A 139 7.71 15.77 -25.90
CA ALA A 139 7.37 16.86 -26.82
C ALA A 139 8.25 16.84 -28.09
N ALA A 140 9.54 16.52 -27.96
CA ALA A 140 10.46 16.37 -29.09
C ALA A 140 10.06 15.24 -30.05
N LEU A 141 9.33 14.22 -29.55
CA LEU A 141 8.72 13.16 -30.35
C LEU A 141 7.36 13.57 -30.97
N ASN A 142 7.02 14.86 -30.93
CA ASN A 142 5.76 15.44 -31.40
C ASN A 142 4.51 14.80 -30.74
N GLN A 143 4.63 14.37 -29.49
CA GLN A 143 3.51 13.87 -28.70
C GLN A 143 3.10 14.91 -27.65
N GLN A 144 1.80 14.91 -27.33
CA GLN A 144 1.30 15.70 -26.21
C GLN A 144 1.58 14.94 -24.91
N VAL A 145 2.15 15.63 -23.92
CA VAL A 145 2.34 15.09 -22.58
C VAL A 145 0.99 14.71 -21.98
N HIS A 146 0.91 13.56 -21.33
CA HIS A 146 -0.30 13.05 -20.71
C HIS A 146 -0.87 14.08 -19.70
N PRO A 147 -2.18 14.39 -19.73
CA PRO A 147 -2.75 15.46 -18.90
C PRO A 147 -2.52 15.29 -17.38
N LEU A 148 -2.49 14.04 -16.89
CA LEU A 148 -2.23 13.76 -15.48
C LEU A 148 -0.81 14.15 -15.04
N VAL A 149 0.19 14.09 -15.93
CA VAL A 149 1.56 14.56 -15.62
C VAL A 149 1.50 16.06 -15.29
N ALA A 150 0.80 16.85 -16.10
CA ALA A 150 0.63 18.29 -15.86
C ALA A 150 -0.27 18.59 -14.64
N GLN A 151 -1.23 17.74 -14.32
CA GLN A 151 -2.01 17.85 -13.09
C GLN A 151 -1.15 17.64 -11.85
N HIS A 152 -0.37 16.57 -11.81
CA HIS A 152 0.52 16.28 -10.68
C HIS A 152 1.61 17.34 -10.50
N LEU A 153 2.23 17.84 -11.58
CA LEU A 153 3.21 18.93 -11.46
C LEU A 153 2.59 20.21 -10.87
N ARG A 154 1.37 20.57 -11.25
CA ARG A 154 0.66 21.72 -10.65
C ARG A 154 0.35 21.51 -9.17
N ALA A 155 -0.05 20.29 -8.79
CA ALA A 155 -0.28 19.93 -7.40
C ALA A 155 1.02 19.98 -6.58
N SER A 156 2.12 19.49 -7.16
CA SER A 156 3.47 19.57 -6.62
C SER A 156 3.91 21.01 -6.37
N GLU A 157 3.81 21.89 -7.38
CA GLU A 157 4.19 23.31 -7.26
C GLU A 157 3.38 24.01 -6.16
N LYS A 158 2.07 23.72 -6.07
CA LYS A 158 1.20 24.24 -5.01
C LYS A 158 1.65 23.77 -3.63
N ALA A 159 1.95 22.48 -3.47
CA ALA A 159 2.44 21.92 -2.20
C ALA A 159 3.81 22.52 -1.82
N SER A 160 4.72 22.64 -2.78
CA SER A 160 6.05 23.25 -2.59
C SER A 160 5.93 24.72 -2.14
N ALA A 161 5.04 25.50 -2.77
CA ALA A 161 4.76 26.88 -2.40
C ALA A 161 4.13 27.02 -1.00
N ALA A 162 3.44 25.99 -0.52
CA ALA A 162 2.90 25.91 0.84
C ALA A 162 3.95 25.41 1.87
N GLY A 163 5.17 25.11 1.45
CA GLY A 163 6.22 24.56 2.30
C GLY A 163 6.10 23.06 2.58
N GLN A 164 5.17 22.36 1.92
CA GLN A 164 4.89 20.94 2.08
C GLN A 164 5.77 20.12 1.13
N LEU A 165 7.08 20.11 1.38
CA LEU A 165 8.07 19.53 0.47
C LEU A 165 7.90 18.02 0.28
N ALA A 166 7.45 17.29 1.31
CA ALA A 166 7.25 15.85 1.21
C ALA A 166 6.05 15.53 0.31
N LEU A 167 4.95 16.27 0.46
CA LEU A 167 3.80 16.17 -0.41
C LEU A 167 4.11 16.61 -1.85
N ALA A 168 4.94 17.65 -2.01
CA ALA A 168 5.38 18.10 -3.32
C ALA A 168 6.17 17.00 -4.05
N LEU A 169 7.12 16.36 -3.35
CA LEU A 169 7.90 15.25 -3.89
C LEU A 169 7.01 14.07 -4.31
N GLU A 170 6.03 13.66 -3.48
CA GLU A 170 5.07 12.60 -3.83
C GLU A 170 4.33 12.87 -5.15
N TYR A 171 3.89 14.13 -5.37
CA TYR A 171 3.23 14.49 -6.62
C TYR A 171 4.19 14.44 -7.82
N VAL A 172 5.43 14.91 -7.66
CA VAL A 172 6.45 14.82 -8.73
C VAL A 172 6.73 13.36 -9.08
N GLU A 173 6.90 12.51 -8.09
CA GLU A 173 7.18 11.08 -8.25
C GLU A 173 6.05 10.36 -9.01
N ARG A 174 4.78 10.70 -8.74
CA ARG A 174 3.64 10.22 -9.55
C ARG A 174 3.68 10.70 -10.99
N ALA A 175 4.04 11.96 -11.20
CA ALA A 175 4.20 12.53 -12.54
C ALA A 175 5.33 11.84 -13.30
N GLU A 176 6.42 11.48 -12.61
CA GLU A 176 7.58 10.80 -13.18
C GLU A 176 7.22 9.41 -13.72
N ARG A 177 6.56 8.57 -12.91
CA ARG A 177 6.13 7.22 -13.34
C ARG A 177 5.26 7.26 -14.61
N LEU A 178 4.29 8.17 -14.65
CA LEU A 178 3.42 8.36 -15.81
C LEU A 178 4.19 8.87 -17.04
N ALA A 179 5.16 9.78 -16.84
CA ALA A 179 5.96 10.30 -17.94
C ALA A 179 6.94 9.25 -18.49
N LEU A 180 7.51 8.38 -17.63
CA LEU A 180 8.37 7.27 -18.04
C LEU A 180 7.60 6.24 -18.88
N GLU A 181 6.42 5.82 -18.41
CA GLU A 181 5.52 4.93 -19.17
C GLU A 181 5.15 5.52 -20.54
N GLN A 182 4.78 6.80 -20.56
CA GLN A 182 4.44 7.48 -21.80
C GLN A 182 5.64 7.54 -22.76
N LEU A 183 6.81 7.92 -22.26
CA LEU A 183 8.01 8.08 -23.07
C LEU A 183 8.41 6.77 -23.73
N ILE A 184 8.48 5.67 -22.96
CA ILE A 184 8.89 4.37 -23.50
C ILE A 184 7.90 3.88 -24.56
N THR A 185 6.60 4.08 -24.33
CA THR A 185 5.54 3.69 -25.28
C THR A 185 5.64 4.46 -26.59
N VAL A 186 6.02 5.74 -26.54
CA VAL A 186 6.20 6.60 -27.72
C VAL A 186 7.49 6.26 -28.47
N GLN A 187 8.60 6.09 -27.75
CA GLN A 187 9.92 5.79 -28.33
C GLN A 187 9.90 4.48 -29.12
N THR A 188 9.37 3.43 -28.49
CA THR A 188 9.20 2.09 -29.08
C THR A 188 8.13 2.04 -30.17
N ARG A 189 7.33 3.11 -30.32
CA ARG A 189 6.17 3.20 -31.23
C ARG A 189 5.14 2.09 -30.97
N LEU A 190 5.12 1.55 -29.75
CA LEU A 190 4.35 0.36 -29.39
C LEU A 190 2.87 0.51 -29.76
N GLU A 191 2.22 1.59 -29.36
CA GLU A 191 0.80 1.81 -29.71
C GLU A 191 0.54 1.81 -31.22
N ARG A 192 1.49 2.31 -32.01
CA ARG A 192 1.34 2.29 -33.48
C ARG A 192 1.44 0.87 -34.01
N ALA A 193 2.33 0.04 -33.46
CA ALA A 193 2.45 -1.36 -33.82
C ALA A 193 1.18 -2.13 -33.44
N VAL A 194 0.67 -1.92 -32.22
CA VAL A 194 -0.59 -2.49 -31.71
C VAL A 194 -1.76 -2.12 -32.62
N ARG A 195 -2.01 -0.84 -32.86
CA ARG A 195 -3.12 -0.38 -33.72
C ARG A 195 -3.06 -0.89 -35.16
N ARG A 196 -1.89 -1.25 -35.67
CA ARG A 196 -1.71 -1.71 -37.06
C ARG A 196 -1.74 -3.24 -37.19
N GLY A 197 -1.67 -3.97 -36.08
CA GLY A 197 -1.40 -5.41 -36.09
C GLY A 197 -0.01 -5.72 -36.65
N ASP A 198 0.98 -4.87 -36.37
CA ASP A 198 2.34 -5.01 -36.89
C ASP A 198 3.18 -5.89 -35.96
N VAL A 199 3.16 -7.21 -36.19
CA VAL A 199 3.91 -8.21 -35.41
C VAL A 199 5.39 -7.87 -35.34
N ARG A 200 5.98 -7.40 -36.45
CA ARG A 200 7.40 -7.03 -36.48
C ARG A 200 7.65 -5.78 -35.62
N GLY A 201 6.83 -4.75 -35.77
CA GLY A 201 6.93 -3.54 -34.94
C GLY A 201 6.73 -3.84 -33.44
N MET A 202 5.84 -4.76 -33.08
CA MET A 202 5.69 -5.22 -31.70
C MET A 202 6.94 -5.94 -31.19
N SER A 203 7.61 -6.70 -32.05
CA SER A 203 8.84 -7.42 -31.72
C SER A 203 10.00 -6.45 -31.47
N GLU A 204 10.15 -5.44 -32.34
CA GLU A 204 11.16 -4.38 -32.16
C GLU A 204 10.89 -3.57 -30.87
N ALA A 205 9.62 -3.26 -30.58
CA ALA A 205 9.22 -2.60 -29.33
C ALA A 205 9.49 -3.47 -28.08
N LEU A 206 9.28 -4.78 -28.18
CA LEU A 206 9.57 -5.73 -27.12
C LEU A 206 11.05 -5.76 -26.79
N ASP A 207 11.93 -5.82 -27.80
CA ASP A 207 13.39 -5.85 -27.60
C ASP A 207 13.89 -4.56 -26.92
N GLU A 208 13.36 -3.40 -27.34
CA GLU A 208 13.67 -2.11 -26.70
C GLU A 208 13.18 -2.06 -25.24
N LEU A 209 11.95 -2.52 -24.96
CA LEU A 209 11.40 -2.61 -23.60
C LEU A 209 12.22 -3.57 -22.72
N ARG A 210 12.64 -4.71 -23.27
CA ARG A 210 13.46 -5.71 -22.59
C ARG A 210 14.79 -5.10 -22.16
N SER A 211 15.47 -4.42 -23.08
CA SER A 211 16.74 -3.75 -22.78
C SER A 211 16.58 -2.66 -21.72
N ALA A 212 15.49 -1.89 -21.77
CA ALA A 212 15.23 -0.85 -20.77
C ALA A 212 15.01 -1.45 -19.37
N LEU A 213 14.25 -2.54 -19.26
CA LEU A 213 14.02 -3.26 -18.01
C LEU A 213 15.29 -3.93 -17.47
N GLU A 214 16.13 -4.48 -18.34
CA GLU A 214 17.45 -5.03 -17.95
C GLU A 214 18.33 -3.95 -17.30
N THR A 215 18.42 -2.76 -17.91
CA THR A 215 19.14 -1.62 -17.31
C THR A 215 18.52 -1.18 -15.98
N THR A 216 17.19 -1.16 -15.86
CA THR A 216 16.52 -0.86 -14.59
C THR A 216 16.86 -1.91 -13.52
N ALA A 217 16.87 -3.19 -13.88
CA ALA A 217 17.20 -4.29 -12.97
C ALA A 217 18.66 -4.23 -12.49
N GLU A 218 19.60 -3.87 -13.36
CA GLU A 218 21.00 -3.63 -12.99
C GLU A 218 21.12 -2.49 -11.97
N GLY A 219 20.43 -1.37 -12.18
CA GLY A 219 20.42 -0.27 -11.22
C GLY A 219 19.73 -0.61 -9.88
N ILE A 220 18.76 -1.51 -9.89
CA ILE A 220 18.14 -2.04 -8.66
C ILE A 220 19.15 -2.88 -7.86
N GLU A 221 19.96 -3.70 -8.53
CA GLU A 221 21.03 -4.47 -7.90
C GLU A 221 22.12 -3.55 -7.33
N GLU A 222 22.60 -2.59 -8.12
CA GLU A 222 23.60 -1.62 -7.66
C GLU A 222 23.14 -0.86 -6.41
N LEU A 223 21.89 -0.38 -6.39
CA LEU A 223 21.37 0.30 -5.20
C LEU A 223 21.17 -0.67 -4.02
N ARG A 224 20.81 -1.93 -4.25
CA ARG A 224 20.70 -2.92 -3.17
C ARG A 224 22.07 -3.13 -2.51
N GLU A 225 23.12 -3.33 -3.31
CA GLU A 225 24.50 -3.46 -2.80
C GLU A 225 24.90 -2.21 -1.99
N ASP A 226 24.61 -1.00 -2.51
CA ASP A 226 24.87 0.24 -1.78
C ASP A 226 24.11 0.34 -0.44
N LEU A 227 22.86 -0.14 -0.38
CA LEU A 227 22.06 -0.15 0.85
C LEU A 227 22.53 -1.21 1.86
N GLU A 228 23.18 -2.29 1.42
CA GLU A 228 23.75 -3.32 2.31
C GLU A 228 24.96 -2.80 3.07
N ASP A 229 25.72 -1.89 2.46
CA ASP A 229 26.85 -1.20 3.08
C ASP A 229 26.43 -0.07 4.05
N MET A 230 25.14 0.30 4.08
CA MET A 230 24.63 1.35 4.96
C MET A 230 24.29 0.84 6.36
N GLU A 231 25.08 1.26 7.36
CA GLU A 231 24.77 1.03 8.77
C GLU A 231 24.07 2.25 9.41
N PRO A 232 22.85 2.11 9.97
CA PRO A 232 22.20 3.22 10.66
C PRO A 232 23.02 3.64 11.89
N ALA A 233 23.34 4.91 12.04
CA ALA A 233 24.13 5.39 13.19
C ALA A 233 23.32 5.37 14.50
N GLY A 234 21.99 5.41 14.39
CA GLY A 234 21.06 5.20 15.50
C GLY A 234 19.66 4.84 15.03
N LEU A 235 18.73 4.72 15.98
CA LEU A 235 17.33 4.38 15.75
C LEU A 235 16.62 5.34 14.80
N SER A 236 16.91 6.65 14.85
CA SER A 236 16.30 7.63 13.94
C SER A 236 16.67 7.42 12.46
N ASP A 237 17.73 6.68 12.19
CA ASP A 237 18.19 6.38 10.83
C ASP A 237 17.49 5.14 10.26
N VAL A 238 17.05 4.22 11.14
CA VAL A 238 16.42 2.95 10.75
C VAL A 238 15.22 3.16 9.82
N PRO A 239 14.24 4.04 10.11
CA PRO A 239 13.11 4.25 9.20
C PRO A 239 13.49 4.68 7.79
N TRP A 240 14.57 5.46 7.62
CA TRP A 240 15.02 5.90 6.30
C TRP A 240 15.55 4.73 5.48
N LEU A 241 16.36 3.88 6.11
CA LEU A 241 16.86 2.65 5.49
C LEU A 241 15.70 1.70 5.14
N LEU A 242 14.72 1.54 6.04
CA LEU A 242 13.53 0.72 5.78
C LEU A 242 12.69 1.26 4.61
N GLU A 243 12.55 2.58 4.47
CA GLU A 243 11.81 3.17 3.36
C GLU A 243 12.54 3.01 2.01
N ALA A 244 13.88 3.13 2.01
CA ALA A 244 14.70 2.88 0.83
C ALA A 244 14.59 1.42 0.37
N TYR A 245 14.82 0.45 1.25
CA TYR A 245 14.67 -0.98 0.94
C TYR A 245 13.24 -1.34 0.51
N GLY A 246 12.23 -0.84 1.22
CA GLY A 246 10.83 -1.15 0.89
C GLY A 246 10.42 -0.60 -0.49
N THR A 247 10.92 0.57 -0.86
CA THR A 247 10.70 1.15 -2.20
C THR A 247 11.46 0.39 -3.28
N LEU A 248 12.70 -0.03 -2.98
CA LEU A 248 13.52 -0.83 -3.89
C LEU A 248 12.92 -2.22 -4.14
N ALA A 249 12.32 -2.85 -3.13
CA ALA A 249 11.59 -4.11 -3.27
C ALA A 249 10.39 -3.96 -4.24
N GLU A 250 9.60 -2.88 -4.11
CA GLU A 250 8.54 -2.59 -5.10
C GLU A 250 9.11 -2.38 -6.51
N ALA A 251 10.26 -1.72 -6.65
CA ALA A 251 10.93 -1.56 -7.94
C ALA A 251 11.36 -2.91 -8.54
N SER A 252 11.92 -3.80 -7.71
CA SER A 252 12.35 -5.15 -8.10
C SER A 252 11.19 -6.00 -8.57
N VAL A 253 10.08 -6.01 -7.84
CA VAL A 253 8.85 -6.68 -8.26
C VAL A 253 8.34 -6.10 -9.58
N ALA A 254 8.27 -4.77 -9.71
CA ALA A 254 7.81 -4.15 -10.94
C ALA A 254 8.68 -4.54 -12.15
N ALA A 255 10.00 -4.56 -12.00
CA ALA A 255 10.92 -4.99 -13.04
C ALA A 255 10.69 -6.47 -13.43
N SER A 256 10.61 -7.35 -12.43
CA SER A 256 10.33 -8.78 -12.60
C SER A 256 8.99 -9.03 -13.32
N ARG A 257 7.94 -8.28 -12.96
CA ARG A 257 6.63 -8.33 -13.64
C ARG A 257 6.73 -7.91 -15.10
N GLY A 258 7.43 -6.82 -15.39
CA GLY A 258 7.68 -6.37 -16.77
C GLY A 258 8.38 -7.45 -17.61
N THR A 259 9.45 -8.05 -17.07
CA THR A 259 10.22 -9.12 -17.73
C THR A 259 9.37 -10.36 -17.97
N ALA A 260 8.60 -10.81 -16.98
CA ALA A 260 7.73 -11.99 -17.12
C ALA A 260 6.68 -11.81 -18.22
N ILE A 261 6.11 -10.60 -18.35
CA ILE A 261 5.16 -10.29 -19.43
C ILE A 261 5.87 -10.28 -20.79
N ILE A 262 7.06 -9.68 -20.87
CA ILE A 262 7.87 -9.67 -22.09
C ILE A 262 8.18 -11.09 -22.58
N ASP A 263 8.59 -11.99 -21.69
CA ASP A 263 8.90 -13.37 -22.04
C ASP A 263 7.65 -14.14 -22.52
N ALA A 264 6.50 -13.91 -21.89
CA ALA A 264 5.24 -14.49 -22.34
C ALA A 264 4.82 -13.98 -23.73
N VAL A 265 5.01 -12.67 -23.99
CA VAL A 265 4.68 -12.08 -25.29
C VAL A 265 5.66 -12.50 -26.37
N ASP A 266 6.96 -12.62 -26.09
CA ASP A 266 7.96 -13.01 -27.09
C ASP A 266 7.67 -14.40 -27.67
N ASN A 267 7.28 -15.34 -26.81
CA ASN A 267 6.79 -16.65 -27.23
C ASN A 267 5.58 -16.52 -28.16
N THR A 268 4.60 -15.69 -27.78
CA THR A 268 3.38 -15.46 -28.58
C THR A 268 3.69 -14.83 -29.94
N LEU A 269 4.53 -13.79 -29.98
CA LEU A 269 4.94 -13.13 -31.23
C LEU A 269 5.74 -14.09 -32.12
N SER A 270 6.58 -14.94 -31.54
CA SER A 270 7.33 -15.96 -32.29
C SER A 270 6.38 -16.94 -32.99
N GLU A 271 5.36 -17.46 -32.29
CA GLU A 271 4.33 -18.30 -32.92
C GLU A 271 3.56 -17.56 -34.02
N LEU A 272 3.20 -16.30 -33.79
CA LEU A 272 2.48 -15.49 -34.78
C LEU A 272 3.32 -15.26 -36.05
N ARG A 273 4.64 -15.07 -35.93
CA ARG A 273 5.56 -14.97 -37.08
C ARG A 273 5.58 -16.27 -37.88
N GLU A 274 5.56 -17.43 -37.23
CA GLU A 274 5.55 -18.74 -37.91
C GLU A 274 4.25 -19.01 -38.67
N ARG A 275 3.12 -18.52 -38.16
CA ARG A 275 1.80 -18.62 -38.83
C ARG A 275 1.71 -17.78 -40.11
N GLY A 276 2.62 -16.82 -40.33
CA GLY A 276 2.68 -16.00 -41.52
C GLY A 276 1.74 -14.80 -41.48
N ARG A 277 0.73 -14.74 -42.36
CA ARG A 277 -0.21 -13.59 -42.39
C ARG A 277 -1.25 -13.74 -41.29
N VAL A 278 -1.13 -12.92 -40.26
CA VAL A 278 -2.08 -12.80 -39.16
C VAL A 278 -3.07 -11.66 -39.46
N GLY A 279 -4.36 -11.89 -39.22
CA GLY A 279 -5.40 -10.87 -39.36
C GLY A 279 -5.29 -9.82 -38.24
N ARG A 280 -5.83 -8.62 -38.45
CA ARG A 280 -5.86 -7.59 -37.39
C ARG A 280 -6.76 -7.96 -36.22
N ASP A 281 -7.77 -8.78 -36.47
CA ASP A 281 -8.75 -9.23 -35.47
C ASP A 281 -8.33 -10.58 -34.85
N ASP A 282 -7.03 -10.89 -34.83
CA ASP A 282 -6.52 -12.12 -34.21
C ASP A 282 -6.37 -11.93 -32.70
N ASP A 283 -7.13 -12.73 -31.92
CA ASP A 283 -7.16 -12.64 -30.45
C ASP A 283 -5.77 -12.77 -29.79
N ALA A 284 -4.84 -13.53 -30.38
CA ALA A 284 -3.50 -13.66 -29.82
C ALA A 284 -2.66 -12.41 -30.09
N LEU A 285 -2.84 -11.78 -31.26
CA LEU A 285 -2.18 -10.52 -31.61
C LEU A 285 -2.69 -9.35 -30.75
N GLU A 286 -4.00 -9.26 -30.55
CA GLU A 286 -4.62 -8.24 -29.69
C GLU A 286 -4.10 -8.38 -28.25
N ARG A 287 -4.17 -9.59 -27.68
CA ARG A 287 -3.63 -9.87 -26.34
C ARG A 287 -2.15 -9.56 -26.23
N ALA A 288 -1.33 -9.94 -27.23
CA ALA A 288 0.10 -9.62 -27.23
C ALA A 288 0.34 -8.10 -27.16
N GLY A 289 -0.44 -7.31 -27.92
CA GLY A 289 -0.36 -5.85 -27.89
C GLY A 289 -0.75 -5.24 -26.55
N GLU A 290 -1.86 -5.70 -25.95
CA GLU A 290 -2.28 -5.26 -24.62
C GLU A 290 -1.24 -5.60 -23.53
N GLN A 291 -0.66 -6.79 -23.61
CA GLN A 291 0.36 -7.23 -22.66
C GLN A 291 1.64 -6.40 -22.79
N LEU A 292 2.06 -6.01 -24.00
CA LEU A 292 3.20 -5.10 -24.14
C LEU A 292 2.94 -3.72 -23.54
N LEU A 293 1.72 -3.20 -23.64
CA LEU A 293 1.35 -1.94 -22.97
C LEU A 293 1.42 -2.10 -21.45
N ARG A 294 1.00 -3.25 -20.90
CA ARG A 294 1.19 -3.56 -19.47
C ARG A 294 2.67 -3.68 -19.10
N ALA A 295 3.51 -4.25 -19.96
CA ALA A 295 4.96 -4.28 -19.72
C ALA A 295 5.57 -2.87 -19.68
N ALA A 296 5.12 -1.95 -20.56
CA ALA A 296 5.52 -0.55 -20.54
C ALA A 296 5.08 0.16 -19.24
N TYR A 297 3.88 -0.14 -18.73
CA TYR A 297 3.44 0.32 -17.41
C TYR A 297 4.38 -0.18 -16.31
N TRP A 298 4.70 -1.47 -16.28
CA TRP A 298 5.59 -2.06 -15.27
C TRP A 298 7.02 -1.49 -15.35
N TYR A 299 7.52 -1.21 -16.54
CA TYR A 299 8.77 -0.45 -16.71
C TYR A 299 8.69 0.95 -16.09
N GLY A 300 7.62 1.70 -16.38
CA GLY A 300 7.42 3.03 -15.79
C GLY A 300 7.35 3.01 -14.27
N GLN A 301 6.73 1.97 -13.69
CA GLN A 301 6.75 1.73 -12.24
C GLN A 301 8.17 1.42 -11.76
N ALA A 302 8.85 0.44 -12.35
CA ALA A 302 10.16 -0.03 -11.92
C ALA A 302 11.22 1.09 -11.93
N GLN A 303 11.35 1.80 -13.05
CA GLN A 303 12.33 2.89 -13.18
C GLN A 303 12.01 4.06 -12.27
N GLY A 304 10.73 4.42 -12.13
CA GLY A 304 10.32 5.49 -11.23
C GLY A 304 10.54 5.14 -9.76
N LEU A 305 10.22 3.92 -9.34
CA LEU A 305 10.46 3.42 -7.98
C LEU A 305 11.96 3.32 -7.68
N LEU A 306 12.80 2.93 -8.65
CA LEU A 306 14.25 2.97 -8.50
C LEU A 306 14.74 4.42 -8.24
N HIS A 307 14.30 5.39 -9.04
CA HIS A 307 14.63 6.80 -8.78
C HIS A 307 14.14 7.28 -7.41
N GLN A 308 12.95 6.86 -6.98
CA GLN A 308 12.46 7.15 -5.64
C GLN A 308 13.35 6.54 -4.55
N ALA A 309 13.78 5.29 -4.70
CA ALA A 309 14.66 4.62 -3.74
C ALA A 309 16.02 5.34 -3.63
N VAL A 310 16.61 5.76 -4.76
CA VAL A 310 17.81 6.63 -4.78
C VAL A 310 17.55 7.95 -4.05
N ASP A 311 16.44 8.61 -4.33
CA ASP A 311 16.08 9.86 -3.66
C ASP A 311 15.87 9.65 -2.15
N ARG A 312 15.37 8.48 -1.70
CA ARG A 312 15.24 8.15 -0.26
C ARG A 312 16.59 7.85 0.39
N GLN A 313 17.51 7.22 -0.33
CA GLN A 313 18.89 7.07 0.10
C GLN A 313 19.57 8.44 0.26
N GLU A 314 19.33 9.39 -0.65
CA GLU A 314 19.86 10.76 -0.53
C GLU A 314 19.26 11.54 0.65
N LEU A 315 18.00 11.26 1.01
CA LEU A 315 17.36 11.83 2.20
C LEU A 315 17.86 11.21 3.52
N PHE A 316 18.62 10.11 3.45
CA PHE A 316 19.25 9.50 4.62
C PHE A 316 20.28 10.47 5.20
N LEU A 317 19.91 11.09 6.32
CA LEU A 317 20.78 12.01 7.05
C LEU A 317 20.78 11.66 8.53
N SER A 318 21.92 11.14 9.01
CA SER A 318 22.12 10.89 10.44
C SER A 318 22.16 12.21 11.21
N MET A 319 21.13 12.45 12.02
CA MET A 319 21.00 13.65 12.85
C MET A 319 21.42 13.38 14.30
N PRO A 320 21.95 14.38 15.04
CA PRO A 320 22.30 14.21 16.46
C PRO A 320 21.09 13.77 17.31
N GLY A 321 21.31 12.86 18.26
CA GLY A 321 20.24 12.36 19.15
C GLY A 321 19.55 11.06 18.70
N ALA A 322 20.14 10.34 17.74
CA ALA A 322 19.56 9.15 17.11
C ALA A 322 19.36 7.92 18.04
N GLY A 323 19.66 7.99 19.33
CA GLY A 323 19.72 6.80 20.20
C GLY A 323 20.85 5.83 19.79
N SER A 324 20.99 4.71 20.52
CA SER A 324 21.94 3.66 20.17
C SER A 324 21.37 2.75 19.08
N GLN A 325 22.23 2.16 18.24
CA GLN A 325 21.82 1.10 17.31
C GLN A 325 21.00 0.00 18.02
N PRO A 326 19.98 -0.56 17.34
CA PRO A 326 19.18 -1.63 17.90
C PRO A 326 20.02 -2.91 18.04
N ALA A 327 19.76 -3.70 19.08
CA ALA A 327 20.38 -5.01 19.20
C ALA A 327 19.92 -5.92 18.06
N SER A 328 20.86 -6.57 17.37
CA SER A 328 20.58 -7.47 16.23
C SER A 328 19.51 -8.53 16.55
N ALA A 329 19.52 -9.10 17.77
CA ALA A 329 18.50 -10.06 18.21
C ALA A 329 17.08 -9.45 18.32
N THR A 330 16.97 -8.17 18.72
CA THR A 330 15.69 -7.46 18.76
C THR A 330 15.20 -7.14 17.34
N LEU A 331 16.10 -6.71 16.45
CA LEU A 331 15.78 -6.47 15.04
C LEU A 331 15.29 -7.76 14.35
N ALA A 332 16.03 -8.86 14.51
CA ALA A 332 15.66 -10.17 13.94
C ALA A 332 14.30 -10.65 14.44
N ARG A 333 14.01 -10.48 15.73
CA ARG A 333 12.70 -10.82 16.31
C ARG A 333 11.58 -9.99 15.68
N TYR A 334 11.80 -8.68 15.53
CA TYR A 334 10.81 -7.77 14.96
C TYR A 334 10.56 -8.06 13.47
N ALA A 335 11.64 -8.29 12.69
CA ALA A 335 11.57 -8.70 11.29
C ALA A 335 10.75 -9.98 11.10
N ARG A 336 10.99 -11.01 11.92
CA ARG A 336 10.24 -12.28 11.86
C ARG A 336 8.75 -12.11 12.22
N ILE A 337 8.42 -11.28 13.21
CA ILE A 337 7.02 -10.97 13.55
C ILE A 337 6.34 -10.30 12.36
N GLN A 338 7.01 -9.31 11.76
CA GLN A 338 6.48 -8.58 10.62
C GLN A 338 6.29 -9.49 9.40
N LEU A 339 7.23 -10.40 9.17
CA LEU A 339 7.18 -11.40 8.11
C LEU A 339 5.96 -12.31 8.24
N VAL A 340 5.70 -12.84 9.44
CA VAL A 340 4.49 -13.64 9.71
C VAL A 340 3.22 -12.81 9.47
N GLY A 341 3.23 -11.54 9.89
CA GLY A 341 2.14 -10.61 9.61
C GLY A 341 1.86 -10.46 8.11
N ALA A 342 2.91 -10.23 7.31
CA ALA A 342 2.80 -10.11 5.86
C ALA A 342 2.16 -11.36 5.23
N TYR A 343 2.68 -12.55 5.53
CA TYR A 343 2.17 -13.82 5.01
C TYR A 343 0.70 -14.04 5.34
N THR A 344 0.36 -13.91 6.63
CA THR A 344 -1.00 -14.17 7.11
C THR A 344 -2.03 -13.19 6.55
N THR A 345 -1.62 -11.96 6.27
CA THR A 345 -2.51 -10.94 5.70
C THR A 345 -2.82 -11.23 4.24
N LEU A 346 -1.82 -11.64 3.44
CA LEU A 346 -2.06 -12.05 2.04
C LEU A 346 -2.88 -13.35 1.96
N GLU A 347 -2.56 -14.34 2.80
CA GLU A 347 -3.32 -15.60 2.86
C GLU A 347 -4.78 -15.36 3.26
N TYR A 348 -5.04 -14.39 4.16
CA TYR A 348 -6.39 -13.97 4.49
C TYR A 348 -7.11 -13.37 3.28
N PHE A 349 -6.47 -12.45 2.56
CA PHE A 349 -7.06 -11.85 1.36
C PHE A 349 -7.38 -12.92 0.31
N ASP A 350 -6.43 -13.81 0.01
CA ASP A 350 -6.62 -14.89 -0.96
C ASP A 350 -7.82 -15.77 -0.60
N ARG A 351 -7.97 -16.15 0.67
CA ARG A 351 -9.10 -16.99 1.12
C ARG A 351 -10.44 -16.29 1.16
N VAL A 352 -10.48 -14.99 1.43
CA VAL A 352 -11.74 -14.26 1.55
C VAL A 352 -12.23 -13.81 0.17
N GLU A 353 -11.34 -13.24 -0.63
CA GLU A 353 -11.69 -12.63 -1.92
C GLU A 353 -11.51 -13.60 -3.09
N LEU A 354 -10.36 -14.26 -3.19
CA LEU A 354 -10.08 -15.09 -4.38
C LEU A 354 -10.85 -16.41 -4.37
N ASP A 355 -11.05 -17.05 -3.21
CA ASP A 355 -11.89 -18.25 -3.13
C ASP A 355 -13.34 -17.95 -3.53
N ASP A 356 -13.88 -16.78 -3.16
CA ASP A 356 -15.22 -16.37 -3.56
C ASP A 356 -15.30 -16.03 -5.05
N THR A 357 -14.30 -15.29 -5.56
CA THR A 357 -14.16 -14.98 -6.98
C THR A 357 -14.05 -16.25 -7.83
N ALA A 358 -13.23 -17.22 -7.41
CA ALA A 358 -13.05 -18.50 -8.09
C ALA A 358 -14.36 -19.32 -8.10
N ARG A 359 -15.07 -19.37 -6.96
CA ARG A 359 -16.38 -20.03 -6.86
C ARG A 359 -17.43 -19.40 -7.78
N LYS A 360 -17.52 -18.07 -7.81
CA LYS A 360 -18.44 -17.32 -8.69
C LYS A 360 -18.12 -17.53 -10.17
N ALA A 361 -16.84 -17.57 -10.54
CA ALA A 361 -16.38 -17.77 -11.90
C ALA A 361 -16.35 -19.25 -12.35
N GLY A 362 -16.50 -20.21 -11.42
CA GLY A 362 -16.44 -21.64 -11.72
C GLY A 362 -15.04 -22.13 -12.14
N VAL A 363 -13.98 -21.48 -11.65
CA VAL A 363 -12.57 -21.81 -11.97
C VAL A 363 -11.81 -22.25 -10.72
N HIS A 364 -10.61 -22.83 -10.90
CA HIS A 364 -9.71 -23.11 -9.78
C HIS A 364 -9.13 -21.81 -9.21
N VAL A 365 -8.81 -21.79 -7.91
CA VAL A 365 -8.29 -20.58 -7.23
C VAL A 365 -7.01 -20.05 -7.88
N ASP A 366 -6.11 -20.92 -8.35
CA ASP A 366 -4.88 -20.50 -9.05
C ASP A 366 -5.17 -19.70 -10.33
N VAL A 367 -6.27 -20.00 -11.02
CA VAL A 367 -6.71 -19.25 -12.21
C VAL A 367 -7.24 -17.88 -11.79
N ALA A 368 -8.03 -17.82 -10.72
CA ALA A 368 -8.50 -16.55 -10.17
C ALA A 368 -7.35 -15.66 -9.69
N GLN A 369 -6.34 -16.25 -9.02
CA GLN A 369 -5.12 -15.56 -8.62
C GLN A 369 -4.35 -15.04 -9.82
N THR A 370 -4.14 -15.86 -10.86
CA THR A 370 -3.47 -15.43 -12.10
C THR A 370 -4.21 -14.24 -12.72
N ASN A 371 -5.54 -14.30 -12.80
CA ASN A 371 -6.34 -13.20 -13.32
C ASN A 371 -6.21 -11.93 -12.46
N MET A 372 -6.22 -12.06 -11.14
CA MET A 372 -6.05 -10.93 -10.21
C MET A 372 -4.67 -10.28 -10.38
N VAL A 373 -3.60 -11.06 -10.51
CA VAL A 373 -2.24 -10.56 -10.79
C VAL A 373 -2.19 -9.77 -12.11
N MET A 374 -3.01 -10.13 -13.10
CA MET A 374 -3.06 -9.39 -14.37
C MET A 374 -3.93 -8.14 -14.28
N ALA A 375 -5.01 -8.18 -13.50
CA ALA A 375 -6.02 -7.13 -13.44
C ALA A 375 -5.69 -6.01 -12.46
N ASP A 376 -5.18 -6.34 -11.27
CA ASP A 376 -4.91 -5.38 -10.19
C ASP A 376 -3.39 -5.23 -9.94
N PRO A 377 -2.79 -4.08 -10.27
CA PRO A 377 -1.38 -3.80 -9.99
C PRO A 377 -1.02 -3.88 -8.49
N THR A 378 -1.94 -3.56 -7.60
CA THR A 378 -1.75 -3.67 -6.14
C THR A 378 -1.60 -5.12 -5.72
N TYR A 379 -2.46 -6.00 -6.24
CA TYR A 379 -2.34 -7.44 -6.00
C TYR A 379 -1.10 -8.03 -6.65
N ALA A 380 -0.74 -7.58 -7.85
CA ALA A 380 0.50 -8.00 -8.51
C ALA A 380 1.75 -7.64 -7.68
N LEU A 381 1.78 -6.45 -7.06
CA LEU A 381 2.84 -6.05 -6.13
C LEU A 381 2.84 -6.92 -4.86
N ALA A 382 1.67 -7.14 -4.24
CA ALA A 382 1.54 -8.00 -3.06
C ALA A 382 2.05 -9.43 -3.32
N TYR A 383 1.64 -9.99 -4.45
CA TYR A 383 2.01 -11.33 -4.89
C TYR A 383 3.52 -11.41 -5.17
N GLY A 384 4.11 -10.42 -5.86
CA GLY A 384 5.55 -10.42 -6.14
C GLY A 384 6.40 -10.19 -4.89
N LEU A 385 5.99 -9.32 -3.98
CA LEU A 385 6.72 -9.09 -2.72
C LEU A 385 6.74 -10.34 -1.83
N ARG A 386 5.72 -11.20 -1.92
CA ARG A 386 5.75 -12.51 -1.25
C ARG A 386 6.88 -13.38 -1.80
N ASP A 387 7.15 -13.33 -3.10
CA ASP A 387 8.20 -14.12 -3.75
C ASP A 387 9.59 -13.58 -3.37
N ASP A 388 9.76 -12.25 -3.23
CA ASP A 388 10.99 -11.64 -2.69
C ASP A 388 11.26 -12.03 -1.22
N LEU A 389 10.22 -12.42 -0.47
CA LEU A 389 10.33 -12.90 0.90
C LEU A 389 10.67 -14.40 0.98
N TYR A 390 10.84 -15.11 -0.15
CA TYR A 390 11.03 -16.56 -0.16
C TYR A 390 12.16 -17.06 -1.10
N PRO A 391 13.28 -17.57 -0.54
CA PRO A 391 13.60 -17.72 0.88
C PRO A 391 13.95 -16.36 1.53
N PRO A 392 13.53 -16.10 2.77
CA PRO A 392 13.81 -14.83 3.44
C PRO A 392 15.32 -14.67 3.62
N ASP A 393 15.84 -13.51 3.23
CA ASP A 393 17.22 -13.15 3.50
C ASP A 393 17.40 -12.86 5.01
N GLU A 394 17.97 -13.82 5.73
CA GLU A 394 18.24 -13.69 7.16
C GLU A 394 19.56 -12.94 7.45
N ASP A 395 20.39 -12.71 6.42
CA ASP A 395 21.65 -11.98 6.53
C ASP A 395 21.41 -10.46 6.43
N ASN A 396 20.41 -10.03 5.63
CA ASN A 396 19.97 -8.63 5.56
C ASN A 396 18.69 -8.35 6.38
N LEU A 397 18.85 -8.21 7.70
CA LEU A 397 17.71 -8.00 8.62
C LEU A 397 16.91 -6.70 8.39
N TYR A 398 17.56 -5.63 7.89
CA TYR A 398 16.85 -4.39 7.56
C TYR A 398 16.05 -4.53 6.28
N GLY A 399 16.63 -5.15 5.24
CA GLY A 399 15.91 -5.53 4.02
C GLY A 399 14.72 -6.43 4.32
N LEU A 400 14.92 -7.48 5.13
CA LEU A 400 13.83 -8.38 5.54
C LEU A 400 12.70 -7.64 6.25
N LEU A 401 13.02 -6.79 7.23
CA LEU A 401 12.02 -6.00 7.95
C LEU A 401 11.28 -5.03 7.02
N ALA A 402 12.02 -4.37 6.12
CA ALA A 402 11.48 -3.40 5.17
C ALA A 402 10.50 -4.06 4.20
N THR A 403 10.92 -5.15 3.54
CA THR A 403 10.10 -5.90 2.58
C THR A 403 8.90 -6.55 3.27
N ALA A 404 9.08 -7.11 4.48
CA ALA A 404 7.97 -7.68 5.25
C ALA A 404 6.94 -6.60 5.65
N TRP A 405 7.39 -5.43 6.11
CA TRP A 405 6.47 -4.33 6.40
C TRP A 405 5.77 -3.85 5.13
N ARG A 406 6.51 -3.70 4.03
CA ARG A 406 5.92 -3.20 2.79
C ARG A 406 4.88 -4.15 2.23
N SER A 407 5.15 -5.45 2.26
CA SER A 407 4.19 -6.50 1.91
C SER A 407 2.95 -6.41 2.82
N TYR A 408 3.13 -6.34 4.14
CA TYR A 408 2.01 -6.19 5.08
C TYR A 408 1.14 -4.96 4.79
N GLU A 409 1.76 -3.81 4.51
CA GLU A 409 1.03 -2.60 4.14
C GLU A 409 0.17 -2.81 2.89
N ILE A 410 0.74 -3.34 1.81
CA ILE A 410 0.03 -3.55 0.53
C ILE A 410 -1.09 -4.58 0.73
N ASN A 411 -0.83 -5.66 1.47
CA ASN A 411 -1.84 -6.67 1.78
C ASN A 411 -2.99 -6.07 2.61
N SER A 412 -2.67 -5.15 3.53
CA SER A 412 -3.65 -4.43 4.34
C SER A 412 -4.51 -3.50 3.49
N LEU A 413 -3.92 -2.86 2.47
CA LEU A 413 -4.65 -2.02 1.53
C LEU A 413 -5.64 -2.83 0.70
N LEU A 414 -5.24 -4.03 0.25
CA LEU A 414 -6.13 -4.93 -0.49
C LEU A 414 -7.35 -5.31 0.36
N ILE A 415 -7.13 -5.71 1.61
CA ILE A 415 -8.24 -6.00 2.55
C ILE A 415 -9.10 -4.74 2.76
N ALA A 416 -8.48 -3.59 3.00
CA ALA A 416 -9.23 -2.35 3.18
C ALA A 416 -10.09 -2.00 1.97
N SER A 417 -9.54 -2.14 0.76
CA SER A 417 -10.22 -1.76 -0.48
C SER A 417 -11.37 -2.72 -0.81
N TYR A 418 -11.10 -4.02 -0.88
CA TYR A 418 -12.10 -5.00 -1.31
C TYR A 418 -13.08 -5.37 -0.18
N TYR A 419 -12.56 -5.64 1.01
CA TYR A 419 -13.39 -6.20 2.09
C TYR A 419 -14.13 -5.12 2.89
N ASN A 420 -13.51 -3.96 3.13
CA ASN A 420 -14.11 -2.93 3.99
C ASN A 420 -14.82 -1.82 3.21
N LEU A 421 -14.33 -1.50 2.01
CA LEU A 421 -14.78 -0.35 1.24
C LEU A 421 -15.54 -0.73 -0.03
N ASP A 422 -15.62 -2.02 -0.36
CA ASP A 422 -16.31 -2.57 -1.53
C ASP A 422 -15.81 -1.94 -2.85
N VAL A 423 -14.50 -1.71 -2.94
CA VAL A 423 -13.85 -1.19 -4.14
C VAL A 423 -13.85 -2.27 -5.23
N GLU A 424 -14.36 -1.93 -6.41
CA GLU A 424 -14.25 -2.79 -7.58
C GLU A 424 -12.91 -2.55 -8.31
N VAL A 425 -12.31 -3.62 -8.85
CA VAL A 425 -11.04 -3.57 -9.62
C VAL A 425 -11.11 -2.51 -10.73
N ASP A 426 -12.26 -2.47 -11.43
CA ASP A 426 -12.47 -1.62 -12.61
C ASP A 426 -13.02 -0.22 -12.25
N ASP A 427 -13.48 -0.01 -11.02
CA ASP A 427 -14.05 1.26 -10.55
C ASP A 427 -13.65 1.61 -9.11
N VAL A 428 -12.50 2.25 -8.98
CA VAL A 428 -12.00 2.77 -7.70
C VAL A 428 -12.72 4.07 -7.26
N SER A 429 -13.78 4.51 -7.94
CA SER A 429 -14.48 5.76 -7.60
C SER A 429 -15.63 5.61 -6.61
N SER A 430 -16.10 4.38 -6.38
CA SER A 430 -17.17 4.07 -5.43
C SER A 430 -16.62 3.39 -4.17
N VAL A 431 -16.91 3.96 -3.01
CA VAL A 431 -16.55 3.42 -1.69
C VAL A 431 -17.60 3.77 -0.65
N ASP A 432 -17.64 3.04 0.46
CA ASP A 432 -18.33 3.50 1.68
C ASP A 432 -17.58 4.72 2.25
N GLU A 433 -18.15 5.90 1.99
CA GLU A 433 -17.57 7.20 2.36
C GLU A 433 -17.44 7.40 3.87
N ASP A 434 -18.41 6.93 4.65
CA ASP A 434 -18.40 7.08 6.11
C ASP A 434 -17.34 6.18 6.73
N VAL A 435 -17.20 4.95 6.24
CA VAL A 435 -16.15 4.01 6.67
C VAL A 435 -14.76 4.52 6.27
N LEU A 436 -14.56 4.94 5.02
CA LEU A 436 -13.27 5.48 4.57
C LEU A 436 -12.87 6.72 5.38
N GLN A 437 -13.81 7.62 5.63
CA GLN A 437 -13.57 8.81 6.44
C GLN A 437 -13.18 8.45 7.88
N TYR A 438 -13.86 7.47 8.49
CA TYR A 438 -13.51 6.95 9.81
C TYR A 438 -12.09 6.37 9.83
N MET A 439 -11.75 5.53 8.85
CA MET A 439 -10.41 4.93 8.74
C MET A 439 -9.34 6.01 8.61
N LEU A 440 -9.57 7.05 7.82
CA LEU A 440 -8.63 8.17 7.68
C LEU A 440 -8.44 8.93 9.00
N ASP A 441 -9.52 9.20 9.73
CA ASP A 441 -9.45 9.87 11.04
C ASP A 441 -8.74 9.04 12.09
N TRP A 442 -9.05 7.75 12.14
CA TRP A 442 -8.43 6.81 13.06
C TRP A 442 -6.93 6.68 12.80
N ASN A 443 -6.53 6.43 11.56
CA ASN A 443 -5.13 6.17 11.23
C ASN A 443 -4.28 7.45 11.31
N ALA A 444 -4.83 8.62 10.98
CA ALA A 444 -4.16 9.90 11.25
C ALA A 444 -3.94 10.14 12.76
N GLN A 445 -4.86 9.67 13.61
CA GLN A 445 -4.69 9.73 15.07
C GLN A 445 -3.63 8.75 15.56
N GLN A 446 -3.60 7.52 15.05
CA GLN A 446 -2.58 6.53 15.43
C GLN A 446 -1.17 6.99 15.04
N ALA A 447 -1.00 7.51 13.82
CA ALA A 447 0.28 8.09 13.38
C ALA A 447 0.77 9.21 14.31
N ARG A 448 -0.11 10.15 14.70
CA ARG A 448 0.23 11.21 15.66
C ARG A 448 0.58 10.67 17.05
N ALA A 449 -0.15 9.67 17.53
CA ALA A 449 0.13 9.04 18.82
C ALA A 449 1.51 8.36 18.81
N ALA A 450 1.83 7.62 17.74
CA ALA A 450 3.11 6.95 17.59
C ALA A 450 4.28 7.94 17.52
N ILE A 451 4.12 9.02 16.75
CA ILE A 451 5.12 10.10 16.66
C ILE A 451 5.36 10.77 18.02
N ALA A 452 4.28 11.10 18.74
CA ALA A 452 4.39 11.69 20.08
C ALA A 452 5.11 10.75 21.06
N ASN A 453 4.81 9.46 21.00
CA ASN A 453 5.42 8.42 21.83
C ASN A 453 6.93 8.27 21.56
N ALA A 454 7.36 8.39 20.31
CA ALA A 454 8.78 8.42 19.95
C ALA A 454 9.49 9.64 20.58
N ARG A 455 8.88 10.83 20.48
CA ARG A 455 9.42 12.07 21.08
C ARG A 455 9.52 12.02 22.60
N GLU A 456 8.55 11.40 23.27
CA GLU A 456 8.60 11.17 24.73
C GLU A 456 9.79 10.30 25.17
N ARG A 457 10.44 9.60 24.22
CA ARG A 457 11.63 8.76 24.44
C ARG A 457 12.91 9.41 23.91
N ASP A 458 12.88 10.72 23.67
CA ASP A 458 13.98 11.50 23.11
C ASP A 458 14.44 11.00 21.72
N VAL A 459 13.54 10.37 20.95
CA VAL A 459 13.79 9.95 19.55
C VAL A 459 12.92 10.80 18.62
N GLU A 460 13.54 11.54 17.71
CA GLU A 460 12.81 12.41 16.79
C GLU A 460 12.46 11.67 15.48
N PRO A 461 11.17 11.49 15.16
CA PRO A 461 10.71 10.64 14.05
C PRO A 461 10.52 11.44 12.75
N TYR A 462 11.59 12.04 12.21
CA TYR A 462 11.48 12.97 11.08
C TYR A 462 10.82 12.38 9.83
N LEU A 463 11.15 11.14 9.46
CA LEU A 463 10.52 10.48 8.31
C LEU A 463 9.00 10.31 8.53
N SER A 464 8.58 9.92 9.74
CA SER A 464 7.16 9.78 10.06
C SER A 464 6.39 11.10 9.96
N LEU A 465 7.03 12.23 10.27
CA LEU A 465 6.42 13.56 10.08
C LEU A 465 6.19 13.86 8.60
N ALA A 466 7.18 13.57 7.75
CA ALA A 466 7.08 13.74 6.30
C ALA A 466 6.00 12.84 5.71
N LEU A 467 5.96 11.55 6.08
CA LEU A 467 4.93 10.61 5.66
C LEU A 467 3.52 11.04 6.12
N TYR A 468 3.40 11.55 7.36
CA TYR A 468 2.14 12.10 7.86
C TYR A 468 1.68 13.33 7.08
N GLU A 469 2.60 14.24 6.71
CA GLU A 469 2.29 15.40 5.86
C GLU A 469 1.73 14.97 4.50
N ILE A 470 2.34 13.96 3.87
CA ILE A 470 1.84 13.40 2.61
C ILE A 470 0.41 12.87 2.78
N GLY A 471 0.17 12.03 3.80
CA GLY A 471 -1.16 11.49 4.09
C GLY A 471 -2.19 12.59 4.36
N ALA A 472 -1.84 13.61 5.13
CA ALA A 472 -2.72 14.74 5.42
C ALA A 472 -3.08 15.56 4.17
N GLY A 473 -2.14 15.71 3.23
CA GLY A 473 -2.36 16.40 1.96
C GLY A 473 -3.26 15.62 1.00
N LEU A 474 -3.02 14.32 0.86
CA LEU A 474 -3.77 13.44 -0.05
C LEU A 474 -5.19 13.14 0.46
N ARG A 475 -5.42 13.23 1.77
CA ARG A 475 -6.73 12.98 2.39
C ARG A 475 -7.89 13.82 1.81
N GLN A 476 -7.60 14.96 1.20
CA GLN A 476 -8.60 15.85 0.60
C GLN A 476 -8.83 15.59 -0.91
N GLY A 477 -8.10 14.65 -1.49
CA GLY A 477 -8.17 14.30 -2.91
C GLY A 477 -9.31 13.36 -3.25
N ASP A 478 -9.21 12.73 -4.41
CA ASP A 478 -10.15 11.70 -4.85
C ASP A 478 -9.98 10.39 -4.04
N VAL A 479 -10.78 9.36 -4.36
CA VAL A 479 -10.72 8.08 -3.64
C VAL A 479 -9.33 7.44 -3.71
N ARG A 480 -8.62 7.55 -4.85
CA ARG A 480 -7.25 7.01 -5.00
C ARG A 480 -6.27 7.76 -4.10
N ASP A 481 -6.37 9.08 -4.04
CA ASP A 481 -5.58 9.89 -3.12
C ASP A 481 -5.87 9.55 -1.66
N ARG A 482 -7.14 9.31 -1.31
CA ARG A 482 -7.55 8.94 0.05
C ARG A 482 -7.10 7.53 0.45
N LEU A 483 -7.13 6.57 -0.45
CA LEU A 483 -6.54 5.24 -0.23
C LEU A 483 -5.01 5.33 -0.06
N ALA A 484 -4.34 6.17 -0.85
CA ALA A 484 -2.93 6.45 -0.66
C ALA A 484 -2.66 7.16 0.69
N ALA A 485 -3.55 8.06 1.14
CA ALA A 485 -3.44 8.70 2.43
C ALA A 485 -3.49 7.70 3.60
N LEU A 486 -4.34 6.67 3.52
CA LEU A 486 -4.37 5.58 4.51
C LEU A 486 -3.01 4.89 4.62
N ARG A 487 -2.42 4.49 3.48
CA ARG A 487 -1.07 3.90 3.44
C ARG A 487 -0.06 4.81 4.12
N TYR A 488 -0.04 6.09 3.77
CA TYR A 488 0.90 7.05 4.35
C TYR A 488 0.73 7.23 5.86
N PHE A 489 -0.49 7.19 6.39
CA PHE A 489 -0.71 7.18 7.85
C PHE A 489 -0.20 5.89 8.50
N TRP A 490 -0.42 4.72 7.89
CA TRP A 490 0.13 3.45 8.38
C TRP A 490 1.66 3.44 8.37
N ARG A 491 2.31 3.92 7.29
CA ARG A 491 3.77 4.06 7.26
C ARG A 491 4.27 5.01 8.33
N ALA A 492 3.64 6.18 8.47
CA ALA A 492 4.05 7.16 9.47
C ALA A 492 3.98 6.56 10.88
N GLU A 493 2.91 5.83 11.19
CA GLU A 493 2.74 5.11 12.46
C GLU A 493 3.83 4.04 12.64
N PHE A 494 3.98 3.13 11.67
CA PHE A 494 4.94 2.05 11.76
C PHE A 494 6.37 2.55 11.93
N MET A 495 6.79 3.52 11.11
CA MET A 495 8.12 4.11 11.18
C MET A 495 8.37 4.82 12.52
N ALA A 496 7.34 5.37 13.16
CA ALA A 496 7.48 5.93 14.50
C ALA A 496 7.56 4.82 15.56
N ARG A 497 6.75 3.77 15.43
CA ARG A 497 6.69 2.65 16.39
C ARG A 497 7.94 1.79 16.37
N VAL A 498 8.48 1.49 15.19
CA VAL A 498 9.68 0.64 15.06
C VAL A 498 10.84 1.22 15.86
N MET A 499 11.03 2.54 15.83
CA MET A 499 12.07 3.19 16.64
C MET A 499 11.83 3.00 18.15
N THR A 500 10.58 3.01 18.61
CA THR A 500 10.26 2.81 20.04
C THR A 500 10.30 1.35 20.48
N ASP A 501 9.97 0.43 19.58
CA ASP A 501 9.92 -1.01 19.87
C ASP A 501 11.32 -1.63 19.83
N LEU A 502 12.22 -1.10 18.99
CA LEU A 502 13.61 -1.56 18.91
C LEU A 502 14.49 -1.09 20.09
N VAL A 503 14.02 -0.14 20.91
CA VAL A 503 14.67 0.26 22.18
C VAL A 503 14.54 -0.82 23.26
N ARG A 504 13.52 -1.69 23.16
CA ARG A 504 13.19 -2.71 24.17
C ARG A 504 13.91 -4.03 23.93
#